data_AF-A0A9D5HL22-F1
#
_entry.id   AF-A0A9D5HL22-F1
#
_cell.length_a   1.000
_cell.length_b   1.000
_cell.length_c   1.000
_cell.angle_alpha   90.00
_cell.angle_beta   90.00
_cell.angle_gamma   90.00
#
_symmetry.space_group_name_H-M   'P 1'
#
loop_
_entity.id
_entity.type
_entity.pdbx_description
1 polymer ?
#
loop_
_entity_poly.entity_id
_entity_poly.type
_entity_poly.pdbx_seq_one_letter_code
_entity_poly.pdbx_strand_id
1 'polypeptide(L)'
;MLCFSSTVALLSNPNPNPKPFSVSRRRFLFALHAVNPDAITPSPSPELEIHPLSRRQNQLLILHPDSQSNSNGGQETEEDLLKKKVVEEMSLATRRIPRFPGAVDRPEVERLGPAPDLRRILLGDDRTLKQALEVRRGVATETLKFAFRAGKLSIRYSDNLVSRLPDFIDRVVMGAAAMKETPELAHLSFNARAKQYIQDSGVVPLVKWLKHNSMTYPQIGKLLCMCSGDLGSVKELIEWLKSIYVKGKYLGAVVTKAGPIWEREPETLEEIVNFLEKNRVRREWIGFVVARCPQLLGMTMDELKTRVRFYLDMGINENDFGTMVFDYPRALGFYSLEEMNSKVNYLKEFGLTTEDVGRLLAFKPQLMGCTIEERWKPLVKYFYYLGIRRDGMRRILVTKPMIFCVNIETIIAPKVRFLQDIGIKEEAIGGILVKFPPFLTYSLYKKIRPVVIFLMTKAGVKQEDIGKVVALDPQLVGCSVTKKLDVSVKYFLSLGIHHRTLGAMIADFPMLLRYNLDILRPKYIYLRRTMVRPLRDLIEFPRYFSYSLEDRIIPRHKILVSNRINFKLRYMLASTDEVFNQRVQEAVERRRRFELGGKDDNLSHSDTPDAAPVTLNSCLDKN
;
A
#
# COMPACT_ATOMS: atom_id res chain seq x y z
N MET A 1 -14.00 38.15 -42.52
CA MET A 1 -13.87 39.44 -41.81
C MET A 1 -15.24 39.75 -41.22
N LEU A 2 -15.34 40.17 -39.96
CA LEU A 2 -16.59 40.35 -39.17
C LEU A 2 -17.41 39.08 -38.85
N CYS A 3 -18.32 39.21 -37.87
CA CYS A 3 -19.43 38.31 -37.45
C CYS A 3 -19.05 37.00 -36.72
N PHE A 4 -19.79 36.46 -35.72
CA PHE A 4 -20.98 36.90 -34.95
C PHE A 4 -20.94 36.25 -33.53
N SER A 5 -21.70 36.81 -32.56
CA SER A 5 -22.57 36.18 -31.53
C SER A 5 -22.54 34.65 -31.31
N SER A 6 -22.77 34.04 -30.14
CA SER A 6 -23.50 34.39 -28.90
C SER A 6 -22.75 33.78 -27.67
N THR A 7 -23.24 33.58 -26.42
CA THR A 7 -24.56 33.72 -25.76
C THR A 7 -24.37 33.96 -24.25
N VAL A 8 -25.38 34.46 -23.55
CA VAL A 8 -25.49 34.40 -22.07
C VAL A 8 -26.46 33.29 -21.68
N ALA A 9 -26.09 32.44 -20.72
CA ALA A 9 -27.00 31.52 -20.04
C ALA A 9 -26.88 31.70 -18.52
N LEU A 10 -27.92 32.26 -17.93
CA LEU A 10 -28.10 32.41 -16.48
C LEU A 10 -28.42 31.05 -15.85
N LEU A 11 -27.75 30.71 -14.75
CA LEU A 11 -28.31 29.80 -13.73
C LEU A 11 -27.94 30.30 -12.33
N SER A 12 -28.79 31.16 -11.80
CA SER A 12 -28.89 31.39 -10.36
C SER A 12 -29.64 30.23 -9.72
N ASN A 13 -29.06 29.58 -8.70
CA ASN A 13 -29.85 29.05 -7.60
C ASN A 13 -28.99 28.80 -6.34
N PRO A 14 -29.41 29.27 -5.15
CA PRO A 14 -28.83 28.81 -3.89
C PRO A 14 -29.39 27.43 -3.55
N ASN A 15 -28.59 26.55 -2.94
CA ASN A 15 -29.14 25.34 -2.32
C ASN A 15 -28.29 24.91 -1.10
N PRO A 16 -28.85 24.91 0.12
CA PRO A 16 -28.21 24.36 1.30
C PRO A 16 -28.49 22.86 1.41
N ASN A 17 -27.58 22.02 0.90
CA ASN A 17 -27.46 20.61 1.31
C ASN A 17 -26.11 19.99 0.85
N PRO A 18 -25.58 18.98 1.56
CA PRO A 18 -24.26 18.41 1.26
C PRO A 18 -24.29 17.58 -0.04
N LYS A 19 -23.45 17.95 -1.02
CA LYS A 19 -23.32 17.18 -2.26
C LYS A 19 -22.66 15.81 -2.02
N PRO A 20 -23.07 14.76 -2.76
CA PRO A 20 -22.55 13.40 -2.60
C PRO A 20 -21.08 13.26 -3.01
N PHE A 21 -20.47 12.16 -2.55
CA PHE A 21 -19.03 11.87 -2.60
C PHE A 21 -18.42 11.90 -4.01
N SER A 22 -17.76 13.00 -4.35
CA SER A 22 -16.89 13.11 -5.54
C SER A 22 -15.42 12.83 -5.18
N VAL A 23 -15.04 11.55 -5.12
CA VAL A 23 -13.62 11.15 -4.92
C VAL A 23 -12.85 11.28 -6.23
N SER A 24 -12.12 12.39 -6.40
CA SER A 24 -11.26 12.60 -7.57
C SER A 24 -10.12 11.57 -7.63
N ARG A 25 -10.19 10.64 -8.59
CA ARG A 25 -9.14 9.65 -8.87
C ARG A 25 -7.87 10.30 -9.42
N ARG A 26 -7.00 10.80 -8.53
CA ARG A 26 -5.57 10.93 -8.85
C ARG A 26 -4.87 9.60 -8.56
N ARG A 27 -4.47 8.88 -9.61
CA ARG A 27 -3.59 7.70 -9.53
C ARG A 27 -2.23 8.11 -8.95
N PHE A 28 -2.12 8.05 -7.63
CA PHE A 28 -0.82 7.97 -6.96
C PHE A 28 -0.49 6.49 -6.78
N LEU A 29 0.35 5.96 -7.68
CA LEU A 29 1.02 4.68 -7.51
C LEU A 29 1.98 4.78 -6.31
N PHE A 30 1.45 4.62 -5.10
CA PHE A 30 2.26 4.36 -3.92
C PHE A 30 2.72 2.91 -3.98
N ALA A 31 3.99 2.71 -4.30
CA ALA A 31 4.69 1.44 -4.12
C ALA A 31 4.78 1.13 -2.61
N LEU A 32 3.71 0.54 -2.07
CA LEU A 32 3.77 -0.14 -0.78
C LEU A 32 4.58 -1.42 -0.97
N HIS A 33 5.88 -1.33 -0.69
CA HIS A 33 6.67 -2.52 -0.37
C HIS A 33 5.94 -3.26 0.76
N ALA A 34 5.65 -4.54 0.54
CA ALA A 34 5.09 -5.38 1.57
C ALA A 34 6.17 -5.62 2.63
N VAL A 35 6.05 -4.93 3.77
CA VAL A 35 6.82 -5.25 4.98
C VAL A 35 6.25 -6.55 5.52
N ASN A 36 7.13 -7.53 5.71
CA ASN A 36 6.80 -8.82 6.31
C ASN A 36 6.72 -8.64 7.84
N PRO A 37 5.71 -9.18 8.55
CA PRO A 37 5.57 -8.91 9.99
C PRO A 37 6.65 -9.56 10.88
N ASP A 38 7.23 -10.68 10.45
CA ASP A 38 8.08 -11.52 11.30
C ASP A 38 9.58 -11.28 11.07
N ALA A 39 10.11 -10.20 11.65
CA ALA A 39 11.55 -10.00 11.86
C ALA A 39 11.82 -8.95 12.95
N ILE A 40 11.95 -9.39 14.21
CA ILE A 40 12.46 -8.56 15.32
C ILE A 40 13.70 -9.24 15.91
N THR A 41 14.88 -8.70 15.61
CA THR A 41 16.10 -8.79 16.43
C THR A 41 16.85 -7.45 16.31
N PRO A 42 17.49 -6.95 17.39
CA PRO A 42 17.99 -5.58 17.43
C PRO A 42 19.36 -5.41 16.74
N SER A 43 19.58 -4.24 16.16
CA SER A 43 20.86 -3.83 15.57
C SER A 43 21.65 -2.89 16.51
N PRO A 44 22.96 -3.10 16.73
CA PRO A 44 23.88 -2.03 17.08
C PRO A 44 24.25 -1.20 15.83
N SER A 45 24.70 0.03 16.04
CA SER A 45 25.13 1.01 15.02
C SER A 45 26.66 1.20 15.07
N PRO A 46 27.28 2.02 14.20
CA PRO A 46 27.35 1.87 12.74
C PRO A 46 28.79 2.09 12.20
N GLU A 47 29.19 1.53 11.05
CA GLU A 47 30.40 2.03 10.35
C GLU A 47 30.46 1.79 8.83
N LEU A 48 30.75 2.89 8.12
CA LEU A 48 31.35 3.11 6.79
C LEU A 48 30.92 2.29 5.54
N GLU A 49 30.48 3.04 4.51
CA GLU A 49 30.18 2.58 3.15
C GLU A 49 31.45 2.45 2.27
N ILE A 50 31.62 1.35 1.53
CA ILE A 50 32.37 1.31 0.26
C ILE A 50 31.64 0.39 -0.75
N HIS A 51 31.45 0.88 -1.99
CA HIS A 51 30.81 0.12 -3.09
C HIS A 51 31.78 -0.88 -3.77
N PRO A 52 31.26 -1.95 -4.43
CA PRO A 52 32.08 -3.09 -4.84
C PRO A 52 32.77 -2.92 -6.21
N LEU A 53 34.02 -3.39 -6.30
CA LEU A 53 34.73 -3.57 -7.57
C LEU A 53 34.69 -5.01 -8.09
N SER A 54 34.92 -5.16 -9.39
CA SER A 54 34.57 -6.33 -10.18
C SER A 54 35.58 -7.49 -10.11
N ARG A 55 35.09 -8.72 -10.39
CA ARG A 55 35.91 -9.90 -10.69
C ARG A 55 36.80 -9.66 -11.92
N ARG A 56 38.07 -9.28 -11.73
CA ARG A 56 39.25 -9.58 -12.58
C ARG A 56 40.49 -8.80 -12.14
N GLN A 57 41.06 -9.15 -10.99
CA GLN A 57 42.45 -8.86 -10.61
C GLN A 57 42.77 -9.63 -9.32
N ASN A 58 44.04 -10.02 -9.14
CA ASN A 58 44.63 -10.90 -8.11
C ASN A 58 44.79 -12.36 -8.53
N GLN A 59 45.56 -12.54 -9.60
CA GLN A 59 46.39 -13.71 -9.85
C GLN A 59 47.85 -13.21 -9.84
N LEU A 60 48.78 -14.03 -9.31
CA LEU A 60 50.25 -13.86 -9.21
C LEU A 60 50.85 -13.23 -7.93
N LEU A 61 51.95 -13.89 -7.51
CA LEU A 61 52.93 -13.56 -6.45
C LEU A 61 52.40 -13.75 -5.01
N ILE A 62 53.04 -14.52 -4.13
CA ILE A 62 54.47 -14.87 -4.01
C ILE A 62 54.67 -16.40 -3.77
N LEU A 63 55.77 -16.97 -4.27
CA LEU A 63 56.30 -18.29 -3.91
C LEU A 63 57.56 -18.12 -3.01
N HIS A 64 57.71 -19.03 -2.02
CA HIS A 64 58.91 -19.76 -1.50
C HIS A 64 60.35 -19.29 -1.83
N PRO A 65 61.43 -19.70 -1.10
CA PRO A 65 61.62 -20.89 -0.22
C PRO A 65 62.14 -20.50 1.21
N ASP A 66 62.62 -21.32 2.16
CA ASP A 66 62.56 -22.76 2.58
C ASP A 66 63.30 -22.90 3.95
N SER A 67 63.40 -24.01 4.70
CA SER A 67 62.60 -25.24 4.92
C SER A 67 63.23 -26.02 6.12
N GLN A 68 62.52 -26.99 6.75
CA GLN A 68 63.10 -28.28 7.21
C GLN A 68 62.04 -29.27 7.76
N SER A 69 62.18 -30.51 7.32
CA SER A 69 61.60 -31.80 7.74
C SER A 69 60.77 -31.95 9.04
N ASN A 70 59.61 -32.61 8.92
CA ASN A 70 59.39 -33.92 9.57
C ASN A 70 58.27 -34.74 8.87
N SER A 71 58.25 -36.07 9.05
CA SER A 71 57.48 -37.02 8.22
C SER A 71 56.48 -37.91 8.99
N ASN A 72 55.54 -38.48 8.23
CA ASN A 72 54.64 -39.61 8.54
C ASN A 72 53.49 -39.45 9.56
N GLY A 73 52.28 -39.88 9.13
CA GLY A 73 51.10 -40.00 9.99
C GLY A 73 49.77 -39.90 9.23
N GLY A 74 49.48 -40.80 8.30
CA GLY A 74 48.19 -40.83 7.60
C GLY A 74 47.07 -41.46 8.45
N GLN A 75 45.96 -40.75 8.64
CA GLN A 75 44.74 -41.30 9.25
C GLN A 75 43.67 -41.53 8.17
N GLU A 76 43.28 -42.80 7.95
CA GLU A 76 42.06 -43.11 7.19
C GLU A 76 40.84 -42.53 7.91
N THR A 77 39.92 -41.93 7.17
CA THR A 77 38.72 -41.31 7.75
C THR A 77 37.66 -42.37 8.05
N GLU A 78 36.92 -42.21 9.15
CA GLU A 78 35.92 -43.15 9.66
C GLU A 78 34.84 -43.53 8.62
N GLU A 79 34.56 -42.62 7.68
CA GLU A 79 33.64 -42.83 6.55
C GLU A 79 34.11 -43.92 5.56
N ASP A 80 35.42 -44.08 5.36
CA ASP A 80 35.98 -45.09 4.44
C ASP A 80 36.08 -46.46 5.12
N LEU A 81 36.23 -46.51 6.45
CA LEU A 81 36.11 -47.73 7.24
C LEU A 81 34.68 -48.29 7.18
N LEU A 82 33.67 -47.40 7.19
CA LEU A 82 32.27 -47.76 7.04
C LEU A 82 31.97 -48.31 5.63
N LYS A 83 32.51 -47.68 4.57
CA LYS A 83 32.37 -48.15 3.18
C LYS A 83 33.00 -49.53 2.99
N LYS A 84 34.19 -49.78 3.56
CA LYS A 84 34.83 -51.11 3.54
C LYS A 84 33.95 -52.18 4.21
N LYS A 85 33.41 -51.91 5.40
CA LYS A 85 32.51 -52.85 6.12
C LYS A 85 31.21 -53.18 5.35
N VAL A 86 30.59 -52.20 4.70
CA VAL A 86 29.37 -52.44 3.89
C VAL A 86 29.67 -53.33 2.68
N VAL A 87 30.84 -53.19 2.05
CA VAL A 87 31.28 -54.06 0.94
C VAL A 87 31.59 -55.48 1.43
N GLU A 88 32.10 -55.61 2.66
CA GLU A 88 32.46 -56.90 3.27
C GLU A 88 31.21 -57.71 3.69
N GLU A 89 30.20 -57.07 4.33
CA GLU A 89 28.92 -57.74 4.64
C GLU A 89 28.12 -58.15 3.39
N MET A 90 28.21 -57.35 2.31
CA MET A 90 27.57 -57.69 1.02
C MET A 90 28.12 -58.97 0.37
N SER A 91 29.31 -59.44 0.76
CA SER A 91 29.94 -60.65 0.22
C SER A 91 29.58 -61.94 0.97
N LEU A 92 29.05 -61.83 2.20
CA LEU A 92 28.77 -62.99 3.07
C LEU A 92 27.28 -63.40 3.12
N ALA A 93 26.37 -62.58 2.58
CA ALA A 93 24.92 -62.82 2.58
C ALA A 93 24.44 -63.82 1.50
N THR A 94 25.16 -64.94 1.29
CA THR A 94 24.77 -66.01 0.35
C THR A 94 24.59 -67.36 1.04
N ARG A 95 23.62 -67.46 1.96
CA ARG A 95 23.18 -68.76 2.50
C ARG A 95 21.67 -68.94 2.40
N ARG A 96 21.28 -70.03 1.71
CA ARG A 96 19.90 -70.52 1.63
C ARG A 96 19.41 -70.92 3.02
N ILE A 97 18.14 -70.65 3.31
CA ILE A 97 17.46 -71.22 4.49
C ILE A 97 17.24 -72.73 4.23
N PRO A 98 17.66 -73.63 5.12
CA PRO A 98 17.37 -75.06 4.98
C PRO A 98 15.87 -75.31 5.19
N ARG A 99 15.23 -76.00 4.24
CA ARG A 99 13.88 -76.55 4.41
C ARG A 99 13.99 -77.99 4.89
N PHE A 100 13.26 -78.35 5.95
CA PHE A 100 13.02 -79.75 6.29
C PHE A 100 11.99 -80.38 5.34
N PRO A 101 12.12 -81.68 4.99
CA PRO A 101 11.06 -82.40 4.27
C PRO A 101 9.85 -82.64 5.18
N GLY A 102 8.63 -82.37 4.71
CA GLY A 102 7.40 -82.86 5.34
C GLY A 102 6.38 -81.83 5.85
N ALA A 103 6.57 -80.53 5.65
CA ALA A 103 5.56 -79.53 6.03
C ALA A 103 4.58 -79.27 4.87
N VAL A 104 3.33 -79.71 5.04
CA VAL A 104 2.17 -79.36 4.20
C VAL A 104 1.26 -78.46 5.04
N ASP A 105 0.92 -77.26 4.56
CA ASP A 105 -0.51 -76.87 4.47
C ASP A 105 -0.78 -75.61 3.63
N ARG A 106 -2.07 -75.40 3.35
CA ARG A 106 -2.65 -74.49 2.35
C ARG A 106 -2.91 -73.05 2.83
N PRO A 107 -3.18 -72.08 1.93
CA PRO A 107 -3.34 -70.67 2.29
C PRO A 107 -4.77 -70.33 2.73
N GLU A 108 -4.89 -69.43 3.71
CA GLU A 108 -6.13 -68.69 4.00
C GLU A 108 -6.05 -67.26 3.46
N VAL A 109 -7.21 -66.73 3.06
CA VAL A 109 -7.36 -65.43 2.38
C VAL A 109 -8.04 -64.45 3.34
N GLU A 110 -7.32 -63.41 3.77
CA GLU A 110 -7.94 -62.27 4.44
C GLU A 110 -7.82 -60.98 3.62
N ARG A 111 -8.83 -60.12 3.78
CA ARG A 111 -9.13 -58.99 2.91
C ARG A 111 -8.32 -57.76 3.31
N LEU A 112 -7.75 -57.04 2.35
CA LEU A 112 -7.04 -55.79 2.62
C LEU A 112 -7.98 -54.73 3.23
N GLY A 113 -7.71 -54.34 4.48
CA GLY A 113 -8.10 -53.05 5.03
C GLY A 113 -7.09 -51.94 4.64
N PRO A 114 -7.37 -50.67 4.97
CA PRO A 114 -6.46 -49.56 4.66
C PRO A 114 -5.13 -49.69 5.41
N ALA A 115 -4.04 -49.33 4.72
CA ALA A 115 -2.67 -49.54 5.20
C ALA A 115 -2.37 -48.80 6.54
N PRO A 116 -1.60 -49.42 7.46
CA PRO A 116 -1.33 -48.83 8.77
C PRO A 116 -0.35 -47.65 8.71
N ASP A 117 -0.66 -46.59 9.46
CA ASP A 117 0.17 -45.39 9.59
C ASP A 117 1.54 -45.72 10.22
N LEU A 118 2.63 -45.53 9.44
CA LEU A 118 4.02 -45.74 9.86
C LEU A 118 4.40 -45.00 11.15
N ARG A 119 3.71 -43.90 11.49
CA ARG A 119 3.95 -43.17 12.75
C ARG A 119 3.64 -44.01 13.99
N ARG A 120 2.72 -44.98 13.91
CA ARG A 120 2.47 -45.93 15.01
C ARG A 120 3.58 -46.99 15.13
N ILE A 121 4.17 -47.43 14.02
CA ILE A 121 5.24 -48.44 14.02
C ILE A 121 6.53 -47.89 14.64
N LEU A 122 6.82 -46.60 14.44
CA LEU A 122 7.99 -45.93 15.02
C LEU A 122 7.96 -45.80 16.56
N LEU A 123 6.82 -46.03 17.21
CA LEU A 123 6.69 -46.05 18.68
C LEU A 123 7.04 -47.40 19.32
N GLY A 124 7.25 -48.46 18.54
CA GLY A 124 7.74 -49.75 19.05
C GLY A 124 9.24 -49.76 19.35
N ASP A 125 9.66 -50.55 20.34
CA ASP A 125 11.08 -50.65 20.78
C ASP A 125 11.99 -51.47 19.84
N ASP A 126 11.48 -51.91 18.69
CA ASP A 126 12.23 -52.74 17.76
C ASP A 126 13.31 -51.95 17.00
N ARG A 127 14.48 -51.83 17.64
CA ARG A 127 15.69 -51.19 17.10
C ARG A 127 16.10 -51.79 15.75
N THR A 128 15.86 -53.08 15.55
CA THR A 128 16.24 -53.79 14.31
C THR A 128 15.38 -53.32 13.13
N LEU A 129 14.07 -53.18 13.34
CA LEU A 129 13.14 -52.69 12.32
C LEU A 129 13.43 -51.22 11.96
N LYS A 130 13.73 -50.39 12.95
CA LYS A 130 14.14 -48.98 12.75
C LYS A 130 15.41 -48.88 11.91
N GLN A 131 16.45 -49.64 12.26
CA GLN A 131 17.72 -49.66 11.51
C GLN A 131 17.52 -50.19 10.08
N ALA A 132 16.69 -51.21 9.87
CA ALA A 132 16.35 -51.73 8.55
C ALA A 132 15.58 -50.71 7.67
N LEU A 133 14.70 -49.89 8.27
CA LEU A 133 14.02 -48.79 7.58
C LEU A 133 14.99 -47.66 7.22
N GLU A 134 15.91 -47.30 8.11
CA GLU A 134 16.97 -46.30 7.86
C GLU A 134 17.83 -46.68 6.64
N VAL A 135 18.27 -47.95 6.58
CA VAL A 135 19.02 -48.49 5.42
C VAL A 135 18.20 -48.41 4.13
N ARG A 136 16.91 -48.78 4.17
CA ARG A 136 16.02 -48.69 2.99
C ARG A 136 15.79 -47.25 2.54
N ARG A 137 15.67 -46.30 3.46
CA ARG A 137 15.61 -44.85 3.17
C ARG A 137 16.90 -44.36 2.51
N GLY A 138 18.07 -44.76 3.01
CA GLY A 138 19.37 -44.45 2.40
C GLY A 138 19.49 -44.99 0.97
N VAL A 139 19.12 -46.25 0.76
CA VAL A 139 19.09 -46.87 -0.58
C VAL A 139 18.12 -46.15 -1.53
N ALA A 140 16.90 -45.84 -1.08
CA ALA A 140 15.92 -45.09 -1.89
C ALA A 140 16.42 -43.67 -2.22
N THR A 141 17.10 -43.02 -1.27
CA THR A 141 17.73 -41.69 -1.44
C THR A 141 18.78 -41.70 -2.54
N GLU A 142 19.74 -42.63 -2.52
CA GLU A 142 20.78 -42.72 -3.55
C GLU A 142 20.21 -43.18 -4.90
N THR A 143 19.22 -44.08 -4.90
CA THR A 143 18.51 -44.50 -6.12
C THR A 143 17.82 -43.31 -6.79
N LEU A 144 17.17 -42.43 -6.01
CA LEU A 144 16.52 -41.22 -6.50
C LEU A 144 17.52 -40.16 -6.98
N LYS A 145 18.64 -39.96 -6.27
CA LYS A 145 19.75 -39.10 -6.75
C LYS A 145 20.30 -39.60 -8.08
N PHE A 146 20.54 -40.91 -8.21
CA PHE A 146 21.00 -41.53 -9.45
C PHE A 146 20.00 -41.32 -10.59
N ALA A 147 18.70 -41.54 -10.34
CA ALA A 147 17.64 -41.32 -11.33
C ALA A 147 17.58 -39.86 -11.83
N PHE A 148 17.70 -38.87 -10.93
CA PHE A 148 17.76 -37.46 -11.31
C PHE A 148 19.03 -37.12 -12.11
N ARG A 149 20.20 -37.64 -11.73
CA ARG A 149 21.47 -37.46 -12.45
C ARG A 149 21.41 -38.07 -13.85
N ALA A 150 20.89 -39.30 -13.99
CA ALA A 150 20.61 -39.94 -15.28
C ALA A 150 19.62 -39.13 -16.14
N GLY A 151 18.66 -38.44 -15.50
CA GLY A 151 17.77 -37.45 -16.12
C GLY A 151 18.45 -36.19 -16.67
N LYS A 152 19.78 -36.05 -16.58
CA LYS A 152 20.57 -34.84 -16.92
C LYS A 152 20.35 -33.65 -15.96
N LEU A 153 20.01 -33.91 -14.69
CA LEU A 153 20.07 -32.90 -13.63
C LEU A 153 21.48 -32.87 -13.01
N SER A 154 21.98 -31.69 -12.64
CA SER A 154 23.32 -31.58 -12.04
C SER A 154 23.37 -32.21 -10.66
N ILE A 155 24.56 -32.66 -10.25
CA ILE A 155 24.82 -33.32 -8.96
C ILE A 155 24.27 -32.47 -7.80
N ARG A 156 24.78 -31.25 -7.63
CA ARG A 156 24.32 -30.30 -6.59
C ARG A 156 22.82 -30.01 -6.62
N TYR A 157 22.18 -29.97 -7.79
CA TYR A 157 20.73 -29.75 -7.88
C TYR A 157 19.96 -30.98 -7.38
N SER A 158 20.42 -32.17 -7.75
CA SER A 158 19.81 -33.44 -7.34
C SER A 158 19.93 -33.63 -5.84
N ASP A 159 21.10 -33.35 -5.26
CA ASP A 159 21.34 -33.49 -3.82
C ASP A 159 20.52 -32.47 -2.99
N ASN A 160 20.45 -31.21 -3.44
CA ASN A 160 19.65 -30.15 -2.80
C ASN A 160 18.13 -30.33 -2.96
N LEU A 161 17.68 -31.08 -3.97
CA LEU A 161 16.28 -31.44 -4.13
C LEU A 161 15.93 -32.66 -3.26
N VAL A 162 16.72 -33.73 -3.32
CA VAL A 162 16.45 -34.98 -2.59
C VAL A 162 16.51 -34.79 -1.07
N SER A 163 17.39 -33.91 -0.57
CA SER A 163 17.39 -33.49 0.85
C SER A 163 16.11 -32.79 1.32
N ARG A 164 15.21 -32.42 0.39
CA ARG A 164 13.88 -31.83 0.66
C ARG A 164 12.73 -32.75 0.24
N LEU A 165 12.98 -34.05 0.11
CA LEU A 165 12.00 -35.07 -0.29
C LEU A 165 11.80 -36.22 0.71
N PRO A 166 11.83 -36.02 2.06
CA PRO A 166 11.72 -37.13 3.01
C PRO A 166 10.41 -37.92 2.85
N ASP A 167 9.27 -37.24 2.74
CA ASP A 167 7.96 -37.89 2.59
C ASP A 167 7.83 -38.63 1.25
N PHE A 168 8.48 -38.12 0.19
CA PHE A 168 8.53 -38.81 -1.10
C PHE A 168 9.46 -40.04 -1.05
N ILE A 169 10.59 -39.97 -0.34
CA ILE A 169 11.48 -41.11 -0.10
C ILE A 169 10.72 -42.21 0.66
N ASP A 170 9.93 -41.85 1.68
CA ASP A 170 9.08 -42.81 2.39
C ASP A 170 8.03 -43.46 1.46
N ARG A 171 7.42 -42.70 0.55
CA ARG A 171 6.55 -43.29 -0.50
C ARG A 171 7.29 -44.23 -1.44
N VAL A 172 8.55 -43.94 -1.81
CA VAL A 172 9.38 -44.89 -2.59
C VAL A 172 9.65 -46.17 -1.79
N VAL A 173 9.95 -46.07 -0.49
CA VAL A 173 10.18 -47.25 0.37
C VAL A 173 8.91 -48.08 0.51
N MET A 174 7.74 -47.45 0.72
CA MET A 174 6.45 -48.13 0.79
C MET A 174 6.07 -48.78 -0.54
N GLY A 175 6.17 -48.06 -1.67
CA GLY A 175 5.86 -48.59 -3.00
C GLY A 175 6.75 -49.78 -3.38
N ALA A 176 8.05 -49.69 -3.13
CA ALA A 176 9.00 -50.78 -3.35
C ALA A 176 8.80 -52.00 -2.42
N ALA A 177 8.12 -51.80 -1.28
CA ALA A 177 7.68 -52.88 -0.40
C ALA A 177 6.38 -53.53 -0.88
N ALA A 178 5.38 -52.73 -1.27
CA ALA A 178 4.10 -53.20 -1.81
C ALA A 178 4.27 -53.99 -3.13
N MET A 179 5.20 -53.56 -4.00
CA MET A 179 5.63 -54.30 -5.20
C MET A 179 6.26 -55.69 -4.90
N LYS A 180 6.37 -56.13 -3.64
CA LYS A 180 6.71 -57.52 -3.29
C LYS A 180 5.49 -58.46 -3.35
N GLU A 181 4.28 -57.92 -3.25
CA GLU A 181 3.02 -58.68 -3.27
C GLU A 181 2.52 -58.98 -4.68
N THR A 182 3.02 -58.26 -5.69
CA THR A 182 2.73 -58.55 -7.10
C THR A 182 3.60 -59.69 -7.62
N PRO A 183 3.02 -60.79 -8.17
CA PRO A 183 3.79 -61.99 -8.58
C PRO A 183 4.94 -61.71 -9.54
N GLU A 184 4.75 -60.75 -10.45
CA GLU A 184 5.72 -60.37 -11.49
C GLU A 184 6.95 -59.64 -10.91
N LEU A 185 6.81 -58.88 -9.82
CA LEU A 185 7.89 -58.05 -9.24
C LEU A 185 8.43 -58.59 -7.89
N ALA A 186 7.77 -59.61 -7.33
CA ALA A 186 8.16 -60.28 -6.08
C ALA A 186 9.61 -60.79 -6.10
N HIS A 187 10.07 -61.31 -7.25
CA HIS A 187 11.41 -61.89 -7.42
C HIS A 187 12.56 -60.87 -7.46
N LEU A 188 12.25 -59.58 -7.60
CA LEU A 188 13.26 -58.52 -7.71
C LEU A 188 13.86 -58.12 -6.34
N SER A 189 15.04 -57.52 -6.38
CA SER A 189 15.63 -56.89 -5.17
C SER A 189 14.88 -55.61 -4.79
N PHE A 190 14.99 -55.18 -3.54
CA PHE A 190 14.40 -53.90 -3.09
C PHE A 190 14.89 -52.72 -3.94
N ASN A 191 16.17 -52.68 -4.29
CA ASN A 191 16.76 -51.62 -5.10
C ASN A 191 16.17 -51.60 -6.53
N ALA A 192 15.93 -52.78 -7.12
CA ALA A 192 15.28 -52.90 -8.41
C ALA A 192 13.81 -52.44 -8.35
N ARG A 193 13.05 -52.83 -7.32
CA ARG A 193 11.67 -52.33 -7.11
C ARG A 193 11.61 -50.83 -6.84
N ALA A 194 12.55 -50.27 -6.06
CA ALA A 194 12.63 -48.84 -5.81
C ALA A 194 12.95 -48.06 -7.10
N LYS A 195 13.86 -48.57 -7.94
CA LYS A 195 14.14 -48.00 -9.26
C LYS A 195 12.92 -48.05 -10.18
N GLN A 196 12.20 -49.17 -10.19
CA GLN A 196 10.97 -49.36 -10.96
C GLN A 196 9.89 -48.36 -10.51
N TYR A 197 9.60 -48.28 -9.22
CA TYR A 197 8.66 -47.31 -8.64
C TYR A 197 9.01 -45.84 -8.99
N ILE A 198 10.30 -45.47 -8.92
CA ILE A 198 10.74 -44.12 -9.30
C ILE A 198 10.51 -43.86 -10.80
N GLN A 199 10.70 -44.86 -11.65
CA GLN A 199 10.43 -44.75 -13.08
C GLN A 199 8.93 -44.62 -13.37
N ASP A 200 8.11 -45.49 -12.77
CA ASP A 200 6.65 -45.53 -12.95
C ASP A 200 5.96 -44.27 -12.40
N SER A 201 6.51 -43.68 -11.33
CA SER A 201 6.00 -42.42 -10.77
C SER A 201 6.13 -41.21 -11.71
N GLY A 202 6.96 -41.27 -12.77
CA GLY A 202 7.19 -40.14 -13.67
C GLY A 202 7.88 -38.93 -13.04
N VAL A 203 8.40 -39.04 -11.80
CA VAL A 203 8.95 -37.91 -11.04
C VAL A 203 10.15 -37.22 -11.73
N VAL A 204 10.99 -37.97 -12.44
CA VAL A 204 12.18 -37.41 -13.11
C VAL A 204 11.79 -36.51 -14.31
N PRO A 205 10.94 -36.94 -15.25
CA PRO A 205 10.33 -36.05 -16.25
C PRO A 205 9.65 -34.82 -15.64
N LEU A 206 8.83 -35.00 -14.59
CA LEU A 206 8.10 -33.89 -13.97
C LEU A 206 9.04 -32.85 -13.36
N VAL A 207 10.04 -33.26 -12.57
CA VAL A 207 11.00 -32.33 -11.94
C VAL A 207 11.75 -31.49 -12.97
N LYS A 208 12.15 -32.10 -14.10
CA LYS A 208 12.78 -31.37 -15.22
C LYS A 208 11.81 -30.34 -15.80
N TRP A 209 10.58 -30.73 -16.04
CA TRP A 209 9.55 -29.85 -16.60
C TRP A 209 9.21 -28.69 -15.64
N LEU A 210 9.05 -28.94 -14.34
CA LEU A 210 8.82 -27.91 -13.32
C LEU A 210 9.99 -26.92 -13.25
N LYS A 211 11.24 -27.41 -13.34
CA LYS A 211 12.45 -26.59 -13.41
C LYS A 211 12.46 -25.69 -14.66
N HIS A 212 12.05 -26.21 -15.83
CA HIS A 212 11.90 -25.38 -17.04
C HIS A 212 10.78 -24.33 -16.90
N ASN A 213 9.72 -24.62 -16.12
CA ASN A 213 8.65 -23.67 -15.79
C ASN A 213 9.02 -22.67 -14.67
N SER A 214 10.32 -22.40 -14.47
CA SER A 214 10.86 -21.42 -13.50
C SER A 214 10.56 -21.71 -12.02
N MET A 215 10.25 -22.96 -11.66
CA MET A 215 10.11 -23.34 -10.24
C MET A 215 11.46 -23.63 -9.60
N THR A 216 11.62 -23.19 -8.35
CA THR A 216 12.84 -23.42 -7.56
C THR A 216 12.83 -24.81 -6.92
N TYR A 217 14.00 -25.42 -6.69
CA TYR A 217 14.09 -26.75 -6.08
C TYR A 217 13.40 -26.86 -4.70
N PRO A 218 13.34 -25.83 -3.81
CA PRO A 218 12.56 -25.94 -2.58
C PRO A 218 11.05 -25.96 -2.82
N GLN A 219 10.55 -25.24 -3.83
CA GLN A 219 9.14 -25.29 -4.22
C GLN A 219 8.77 -26.64 -4.83
N ILE A 220 9.65 -27.20 -5.68
CA ILE A 220 9.47 -28.53 -6.27
C ILE A 220 9.51 -29.61 -5.18
N GLY A 221 10.45 -29.54 -4.24
CA GLY A 221 10.53 -30.46 -3.10
C GLY A 221 9.25 -30.44 -2.26
N LYS A 222 8.81 -29.24 -1.84
CA LYS A 222 7.56 -29.08 -1.07
C LYS A 222 6.34 -29.60 -1.85
N LEU A 223 6.23 -29.27 -3.14
CA LEU A 223 5.14 -29.74 -4.00
C LEU A 223 5.09 -31.26 -4.06
N LEU A 224 6.23 -31.90 -4.37
CA LEU A 224 6.30 -33.36 -4.45
C LEU A 224 5.94 -34.01 -3.11
N CYS A 225 6.44 -33.53 -1.96
CA CYS A 225 6.02 -34.06 -0.67
C CYS A 225 4.50 -33.97 -0.45
N MET A 226 3.89 -32.82 -0.80
CA MET A 226 2.44 -32.60 -0.66
C MET A 226 1.57 -33.45 -1.61
N CYS A 227 2.05 -33.81 -2.80
CA CYS A 227 1.32 -34.67 -3.74
C CYS A 227 1.31 -36.13 -3.24
N SER A 228 0.17 -36.62 -2.77
CA SER A 228 0.03 -37.95 -2.17
C SER A 228 0.02 -39.11 -3.19
N GLY A 229 -0.46 -38.86 -4.41
CA GLY A 229 -0.65 -39.86 -5.47
C GLY A 229 -0.19 -39.38 -6.85
N ASP A 230 -1.15 -39.01 -7.71
CA ASP A 230 -0.86 -38.72 -9.12
C ASP A 230 -0.03 -37.44 -9.33
N LEU A 231 1.07 -37.60 -10.08
CA LEU A 231 1.98 -36.54 -10.49
C LEU A 231 1.60 -35.93 -11.87
N GLY A 232 0.69 -36.56 -12.62
CA GLY A 232 0.11 -36.03 -13.86
C GLY A 232 -0.76 -34.80 -13.63
N SER A 233 -1.69 -34.87 -12.69
CA SER A 233 -2.62 -33.80 -12.27
C SER A 233 -1.91 -32.48 -11.96
N VAL A 234 -0.69 -32.55 -11.41
CA VAL A 234 0.17 -31.38 -11.14
C VAL A 234 0.56 -30.63 -12.41
N LYS A 235 0.82 -31.36 -13.50
CA LYS A 235 1.20 -30.79 -14.80
C LYS A 235 0.00 -30.11 -15.45
N GLU A 236 -1.16 -30.74 -15.40
CA GLU A 236 -2.42 -30.21 -15.93
C GLU A 236 -2.84 -28.93 -15.19
N LEU A 237 -2.83 -28.96 -13.85
CA LEU A 237 -3.04 -27.78 -13.01
C LEU A 237 -2.10 -26.63 -13.41
N ILE A 238 -0.82 -26.91 -13.66
CA ILE A 238 0.15 -25.86 -14.01
C ILE A 238 -0.07 -25.30 -15.41
N GLU A 239 -0.49 -26.10 -16.39
CA GLU A 239 -0.91 -25.57 -17.70
C GLU A 239 -2.21 -24.76 -17.59
N TRP A 240 -3.18 -25.19 -16.78
CA TRP A 240 -4.37 -24.41 -16.47
C TRP A 240 -4.03 -23.07 -15.78
N LEU A 241 -3.13 -23.07 -14.80
CA LEU A 241 -2.66 -21.83 -14.15
C LEU A 241 -2.04 -20.85 -15.15
N LYS A 242 -1.40 -21.32 -16.24
CA LYS A 242 -0.93 -20.45 -17.33
C LYS A 242 -2.07 -19.92 -18.20
N SER A 243 -3.11 -20.72 -18.46
CA SER A 243 -4.27 -20.28 -19.25
C SER A 243 -5.03 -19.12 -18.60
N ILE A 244 -5.04 -19.07 -17.25
CA ILE A 244 -5.55 -17.93 -16.46
C ILE A 244 -4.49 -16.83 -16.21
N TYR A 245 -3.40 -16.81 -16.98
CA TYR A 245 -2.32 -15.81 -16.96
C TYR A 245 -1.43 -15.77 -15.71
N VAL A 246 -1.31 -16.84 -14.91
CA VAL A 246 -0.29 -16.90 -13.84
C VAL A 246 1.11 -16.95 -14.45
N LYS A 247 1.91 -15.92 -14.19
CA LYS A 247 3.30 -15.85 -14.70
C LYS A 247 4.17 -16.94 -14.07
N GLY A 248 5.02 -17.57 -14.88
CA GLY A 248 5.85 -18.73 -14.49
C GLY A 248 6.52 -18.64 -13.10
N LYS A 249 7.18 -17.50 -12.82
CA LYS A 249 7.83 -17.22 -11.52
C LYS A 249 6.91 -17.25 -10.28
N TYR A 250 5.60 -17.23 -10.45
CA TYR A 250 4.61 -17.32 -9.38
C TYR A 250 3.95 -18.70 -9.28
N LEU A 251 4.02 -19.57 -10.30
CA LEU A 251 3.40 -20.90 -10.30
C LEU A 251 3.75 -21.70 -9.04
N GLY A 252 5.06 -21.85 -8.77
CA GLY A 252 5.53 -22.57 -7.58
C GLY A 252 5.13 -21.93 -6.25
N ALA A 253 4.82 -20.63 -6.23
CA ALA A 253 4.33 -19.94 -5.04
C ALA A 253 2.79 -20.05 -4.88
N VAL A 254 2.05 -20.18 -5.98
CA VAL A 254 0.60 -20.46 -5.98
C VAL A 254 0.36 -21.87 -5.48
N VAL A 255 0.92 -22.86 -6.18
CA VAL A 255 0.67 -24.28 -5.92
C VAL A 255 1.09 -24.66 -4.48
N THR A 256 2.24 -24.19 -3.99
CA THR A 256 2.71 -24.50 -2.62
C THR A 256 2.01 -23.73 -1.49
N LYS A 257 1.07 -22.83 -1.79
CA LYS A 257 0.32 -22.02 -0.80
C LYS A 257 -1.20 -22.16 -0.89
N ALA A 258 -1.75 -22.62 -2.02
CA ALA A 258 -3.18 -22.79 -2.20
C ALA A 258 -3.75 -24.02 -1.45
N GLY A 259 -2.89 -24.92 -0.97
CA GLY A 259 -3.28 -26.25 -0.52
C GLY A 259 -3.22 -27.27 -1.67
N PRO A 260 -3.78 -28.47 -1.49
CA PRO A 260 -3.79 -29.52 -2.52
C PRO A 260 -4.83 -29.24 -3.62
N ILE A 261 -4.72 -28.09 -4.28
CA ILE A 261 -5.64 -27.70 -5.37
C ILE A 261 -5.53 -28.58 -6.62
N TRP A 262 -4.51 -29.44 -6.73
CA TRP A 262 -4.38 -30.48 -7.76
C TRP A 262 -5.27 -31.71 -7.50
N GLU A 263 -5.86 -31.84 -6.30
CA GLU A 263 -6.84 -32.88 -5.99
C GLU A 263 -8.28 -32.44 -6.33
N ARG A 264 -8.46 -31.26 -6.92
CA ARG A 264 -9.76 -30.70 -7.33
C ARG A 264 -9.96 -30.85 -8.83
N GLU A 265 -11.20 -31.15 -9.21
CA GLU A 265 -11.64 -31.19 -10.61
C GLU A 265 -11.39 -29.83 -11.31
N PRO A 266 -10.75 -29.82 -12.50
CA PRO A 266 -10.45 -28.60 -13.26
C PRO A 266 -11.68 -27.72 -13.53
N GLU A 267 -12.84 -28.33 -13.73
CA GLU A 267 -14.14 -27.68 -13.94
C GLU A 267 -14.49 -26.77 -12.76
N THR A 268 -14.24 -27.22 -11.52
CA THR A 268 -14.53 -26.42 -10.31
C THR A 268 -13.60 -25.23 -10.16
N LEU A 269 -12.35 -25.36 -10.64
CA LEU A 269 -11.38 -24.27 -10.65
C LEU A 269 -11.72 -23.22 -11.73
N GLU A 270 -12.19 -23.66 -12.90
CA GLU A 270 -12.67 -22.77 -13.96
C GLU A 270 -14.00 -22.09 -13.57
N GLU A 271 -14.92 -22.75 -12.85
CA GLU A 271 -16.14 -22.13 -12.31
C GLU A 271 -15.81 -20.95 -11.37
N ILE A 272 -14.82 -21.11 -10.48
CA ILE A 272 -14.34 -20.03 -9.60
C ILE A 272 -13.89 -18.82 -10.43
N VAL A 273 -13.12 -19.05 -11.50
CA VAL A 273 -12.60 -17.97 -12.36
C VAL A 273 -13.73 -17.30 -13.16
N ASN A 274 -14.60 -18.10 -13.79
CA ASN A 274 -15.76 -17.60 -14.54
C ASN A 274 -16.72 -16.79 -13.66
N PHE A 275 -16.89 -17.19 -12.39
CA PHE A 275 -17.69 -16.42 -11.44
C PHE A 275 -17.04 -15.06 -11.10
N LEU A 276 -15.72 -15.01 -10.92
CA LEU A 276 -15.00 -13.75 -10.69
C LEU A 276 -15.09 -12.82 -11.92
N GLU A 277 -15.00 -13.36 -13.14
CA GLU A 277 -15.19 -12.62 -14.39
C GLU A 277 -16.60 -12.07 -14.56
N LYS A 278 -17.62 -12.87 -14.23
CA LYS A 278 -19.02 -12.41 -14.19
C LYS A 278 -19.20 -11.21 -13.25
N ASN A 279 -18.43 -11.16 -12.16
CA ASN A 279 -18.35 -10.04 -11.23
C ASN A 279 -17.27 -9.00 -11.62
N ARG A 280 -16.92 -8.88 -12.90
CA ARG A 280 -16.00 -7.89 -13.51
C ARG A 280 -14.54 -7.94 -13.05
N VAL A 281 -14.08 -9.01 -12.43
CA VAL A 281 -12.64 -9.28 -12.30
C VAL A 281 -12.12 -9.72 -13.66
N ARG A 282 -11.45 -8.84 -14.40
CA ARG A 282 -10.99 -9.09 -15.78
C ARG A 282 -10.12 -10.36 -15.87
N ARG A 283 -10.29 -11.21 -16.90
CA ARG A 283 -9.57 -12.50 -17.08
C ARG A 283 -8.05 -12.33 -17.03
N GLU A 284 -7.50 -11.27 -17.62
CA GLU A 284 -6.07 -10.92 -17.58
C GLU A 284 -5.56 -10.45 -16.20
N TRP A 285 -6.46 -10.16 -15.24
CA TRP A 285 -6.13 -9.85 -13.85
C TRP A 285 -6.14 -11.09 -12.95
N ILE A 286 -6.86 -12.15 -13.31
CA ILE A 286 -7.03 -13.37 -12.50
C ILE A 286 -5.68 -13.96 -12.10
N GLY A 287 -4.75 -14.13 -13.05
CA GLY A 287 -3.41 -14.66 -12.76
C GLY A 287 -2.59 -13.83 -11.76
N PHE A 288 -2.85 -12.52 -11.65
CA PHE A 288 -2.25 -11.66 -10.63
C PHE A 288 -2.98 -11.75 -9.28
N VAL A 289 -4.31 -11.88 -9.30
CA VAL A 289 -5.16 -12.10 -8.13
C VAL A 289 -4.76 -13.41 -7.45
N VAL A 290 -4.75 -14.52 -8.19
CA VAL A 290 -4.35 -15.86 -7.73
C VAL A 290 -2.90 -15.88 -7.25
N ALA A 291 -1.96 -15.24 -7.95
CA ALA A 291 -0.56 -15.14 -7.51
C ALA A 291 -0.37 -14.45 -6.15
N ARG A 292 -1.31 -13.58 -5.74
CA ARG A 292 -1.30 -12.87 -4.45
C ARG A 292 -2.23 -13.50 -3.40
N CYS A 293 -3.15 -14.37 -3.83
CA CYS A 293 -4.22 -14.98 -3.04
C CYS A 293 -4.46 -16.45 -3.46
N PRO A 294 -3.47 -17.35 -3.38
CA PRO A 294 -3.60 -18.69 -3.96
C PRO A 294 -4.76 -19.51 -3.37
N GLN A 295 -5.04 -19.30 -2.08
CA GLN A 295 -6.10 -19.98 -1.34
C GLN A 295 -7.53 -19.55 -1.76
N LEU A 296 -7.67 -18.55 -2.66
CA LEU A 296 -8.94 -18.28 -3.34
C LEU A 296 -9.41 -19.48 -4.19
N LEU A 297 -8.46 -20.27 -4.73
CA LEU A 297 -8.74 -21.50 -5.48
C LEU A 297 -9.10 -22.69 -4.57
N GLY A 298 -8.79 -22.61 -3.27
CA GLY A 298 -9.16 -23.63 -2.29
C GLY A 298 -10.60 -23.48 -1.77
N MET A 299 -11.25 -22.35 -2.05
CA MET A 299 -12.57 -21.98 -1.52
C MET A 299 -13.70 -22.86 -2.10
N THR A 300 -14.83 -22.94 -1.40
CA THR A 300 -16.07 -23.50 -1.99
C THR A 300 -16.79 -22.42 -2.80
N MET A 301 -17.58 -22.83 -3.80
CA MET A 301 -18.31 -21.86 -4.63
C MET A 301 -19.33 -21.05 -3.82
N ASP A 302 -19.93 -21.62 -2.78
CA ASP A 302 -20.94 -20.91 -1.97
C ASP A 302 -20.31 -19.97 -0.95
N GLU A 303 -19.14 -20.31 -0.40
CA GLU A 303 -18.34 -19.38 0.38
C GLU A 303 -17.87 -18.20 -0.50
N LEU A 304 -17.39 -18.48 -1.71
CA LEU A 304 -17.00 -17.43 -2.66
C LEU A 304 -18.18 -16.52 -3.01
N LYS A 305 -19.34 -17.08 -3.39
CA LYS A 305 -20.58 -16.31 -3.64
C LYS A 305 -20.95 -15.44 -2.43
N THR A 306 -20.84 -15.96 -1.21
CA THR A 306 -21.17 -15.22 0.02
C THR A 306 -20.18 -14.08 0.28
N ARG A 307 -18.88 -14.31 0.11
CA ARG A 307 -17.85 -13.27 0.26
C ARG A 307 -17.92 -12.19 -0.83
N VAL A 308 -18.37 -12.53 -2.04
CA VAL A 308 -18.66 -11.54 -3.10
C VAL A 308 -19.92 -10.72 -2.77
N ARG A 309 -21.02 -11.38 -2.41
CA ARG A 309 -22.28 -10.73 -1.98
C ARG A 309 -22.06 -9.73 -0.85
N PHE A 310 -21.28 -10.10 0.18
CA PHE A 310 -20.89 -9.19 1.27
C PHE A 310 -20.45 -7.80 0.79
N TYR A 311 -19.68 -7.72 -0.31
CA TYR A 311 -19.23 -6.44 -0.88
C TYR A 311 -20.28 -5.78 -1.77
N LEU A 312 -20.99 -6.54 -2.60
CA LEU A 312 -22.00 -6.00 -3.52
C LEU A 312 -23.25 -5.49 -2.78
N ASP A 313 -23.68 -6.19 -1.72
CA ASP A 313 -24.81 -5.82 -0.86
C ASP A 313 -24.54 -4.52 -0.06
N MET A 314 -23.26 -4.10 0.05
CA MET A 314 -22.88 -2.76 0.53
C MET A 314 -22.94 -1.66 -0.55
N GLY A 315 -23.54 -1.93 -1.72
CA GLY A 315 -23.67 -0.96 -2.81
C GLY A 315 -22.38 -0.69 -3.59
N ILE A 316 -21.40 -1.61 -3.55
CA ILE A 316 -20.22 -1.53 -4.39
C ILE A 316 -20.60 -1.94 -5.81
N ASN A 317 -20.34 -1.07 -6.81
CA ASN A 317 -20.56 -1.43 -8.20
C ASN A 317 -19.54 -2.49 -8.68
N GLU A 318 -19.96 -3.36 -9.60
CA GLU A 318 -19.16 -4.51 -10.04
C GLU A 318 -17.76 -4.11 -10.56
N ASN A 319 -17.63 -2.98 -11.26
CA ASN A 319 -16.35 -2.52 -11.82
C ASN A 319 -15.35 -2.07 -10.73
N ASP A 320 -15.84 -1.39 -9.70
CA ASP A 320 -15.05 -1.02 -8.54
C ASP A 320 -14.74 -2.24 -7.66
N PHE A 321 -15.65 -3.21 -7.56
CA PHE A 321 -15.38 -4.52 -6.97
C PHE A 321 -14.24 -5.25 -7.71
N GLY A 322 -14.32 -5.36 -9.04
CA GLY A 322 -13.26 -5.98 -9.85
C GLY A 322 -11.89 -5.31 -9.67
N THR A 323 -11.89 -3.97 -9.57
CA THR A 323 -10.68 -3.18 -9.27
C THR A 323 -10.17 -3.43 -7.85
N MET A 324 -11.07 -3.48 -6.86
CA MET A 324 -10.77 -3.75 -5.45
C MET A 324 -10.12 -5.13 -5.26
N VAL A 325 -10.65 -6.15 -5.93
CA VAL A 325 -10.11 -7.51 -5.94
C VAL A 325 -8.73 -7.56 -6.59
N PHE A 326 -8.50 -6.85 -7.70
CA PHE A 326 -7.17 -6.75 -8.31
C PHE A 326 -6.13 -6.07 -7.40
N ASP A 327 -6.47 -4.92 -6.81
CA ASP A 327 -5.54 -4.15 -5.97
C ASP A 327 -5.22 -4.89 -4.65
N TYR A 328 -6.21 -5.52 -4.02
CA TYR A 328 -6.04 -6.24 -2.76
C TYR A 328 -6.88 -7.53 -2.67
N PRO A 329 -6.45 -8.61 -3.35
CA PRO A 329 -7.13 -9.91 -3.35
C PRO A 329 -7.44 -10.49 -1.95
N ARG A 330 -6.66 -10.11 -0.94
CA ARG A 330 -6.82 -10.59 0.44
C ARG A 330 -8.15 -10.18 1.06
N ALA A 331 -8.78 -9.10 0.58
CA ALA A 331 -10.11 -8.68 0.99
C ALA A 331 -11.18 -9.76 0.80
N LEU A 332 -11.04 -10.60 -0.24
CA LEU A 332 -11.87 -11.79 -0.43
C LEU A 332 -11.30 -13.02 0.28
N GLY A 333 -9.99 -13.26 0.18
CA GLY A 333 -9.46 -14.61 0.43
C GLY A 333 -8.94 -14.93 1.83
N PHE A 334 -8.77 -13.96 2.75
CA PHE A 334 -8.03 -14.18 4.01
C PHE A 334 -8.84 -14.07 5.31
N TYR A 335 -9.97 -13.35 5.30
CA TYR A 335 -10.72 -13.03 6.52
C TYR A 335 -11.97 -13.90 6.65
N SER A 336 -12.42 -14.22 7.87
CA SER A 336 -13.72 -14.84 8.08
C SER A 336 -14.84 -13.82 7.85
N LEU A 337 -16.06 -14.28 7.55
CA LEU A 337 -17.22 -13.37 7.41
C LEU A 337 -17.50 -12.60 8.73
N GLU A 338 -17.22 -13.20 9.88
CA GLU A 338 -17.34 -12.55 11.19
C GLU A 338 -16.35 -11.39 11.33
N GLU A 339 -15.07 -11.61 11.02
CA GLU A 339 -14.06 -10.53 11.02
C GLU A 339 -14.43 -9.41 10.05
N MET A 340 -14.93 -9.76 8.85
CA MET A 340 -15.33 -8.80 7.84
C MET A 340 -16.49 -7.92 8.34
N ASN A 341 -17.50 -8.53 8.95
CA ASN A 341 -18.63 -7.82 9.58
C ASN A 341 -18.19 -6.96 10.76
N SER A 342 -17.33 -7.48 11.65
CA SER A 342 -16.78 -6.72 12.79
C SER A 342 -16.03 -5.47 12.33
N LYS A 343 -15.16 -5.59 11.31
CA LYS A 343 -14.45 -4.45 10.70
C LYS A 343 -15.41 -3.43 10.08
N VAL A 344 -16.46 -3.88 9.37
CA VAL A 344 -17.49 -2.98 8.80
C VAL A 344 -18.29 -2.28 9.90
N ASN A 345 -18.67 -2.97 10.97
CA ASN A 345 -19.44 -2.39 12.07
C ASN A 345 -18.62 -1.34 12.82
N TYR A 346 -17.34 -1.60 13.10
CA TYR A 346 -16.43 -0.61 13.69
C TYR A 346 -16.28 0.64 12.80
N LEU A 347 -16.26 0.50 11.47
CA LEU A 347 -16.25 1.65 10.56
C LEU A 347 -17.60 2.42 10.57
N LYS A 348 -18.73 1.74 10.75
CA LYS A 348 -20.06 2.36 10.91
C LYS A 348 -20.18 3.17 12.20
N GLU A 349 -19.46 2.80 13.28
CA GLU A 349 -19.46 3.57 14.54
C GLU A 349 -19.08 5.05 14.32
N PHE A 350 -18.24 5.38 13.34
CA PHE A 350 -17.91 6.77 12.98
C PHE A 350 -19.06 7.55 12.29
N GLY A 351 -20.24 6.95 12.13
CA GLY A 351 -21.40 7.58 11.47
C GLY A 351 -21.35 7.47 9.95
N LEU A 352 -20.73 6.41 9.43
CA LEU A 352 -20.77 6.04 8.01
C LEU A 352 -21.99 5.14 7.75
N THR A 353 -22.68 5.36 6.65
CA THR A 353 -23.71 4.42 6.17
C THR A 353 -23.06 3.13 5.65
N THR A 354 -23.84 2.06 5.48
CA THR A 354 -23.35 0.82 4.85
C THR A 354 -22.74 1.09 3.47
N GLU A 355 -23.37 1.95 2.66
CA GLU A 355 -22.83 2.37 1.36
C GLU A 355 -21.57 3.23 1.44
N ASP A 356 -21.47 4.12 2.44
CA ASP A 356 -20.25 4.90 2.68
C ASP A 356 -19.08 3.94 2.95
N VAL A 357 -19.30 2.89 3.76
CA VAL A 357 -18.30 1.85 4.03
C VAL A 357 -18.03 1.01 2.77
N GLY A 358 -19.03 0.67 1.97
CA GLY A 358 -18.85 0.01 0.68
C GLY A 358 -17.92 0.81 -0.25
N ARG A 359 -18.26 2.08 -0.52
CA ARG A 359 -17.44 3.01 -1.33
C ARG A 359 -16.02 3.17 -0.77
N LEU A 360 -15.89 3.26 0.55
CA LEU A 360 -14.62 3.37 1.27
C LEU A 360 -13.74 2.12 1.10
N LEU A 361 -14.31 0.92 1.21
CA LEU A 361 -13.59 -0.34 1.05
C LEU A 361 -13.24 -0.62 -0.41
N ALA A 362 -14.11 -0.28 -1.36
CA ALA A 362 -13.79 -0.33 -2.79
C ALA A 362 -12.59 0.57 -3.15
N PHE A 363 -12.53 1.78 -2.58
CA PHE A 363 -11.43 2.72 -2.79
C PHE A 363 -10.15 2.36 -2.00
N LYS A 364 -10.28 1.73 -0.82
CA LYS A 364 -9.13 1.38 0.04
C LYS A 364 -9.32 0.01 0.72
N PRO A 365 -9.25 -1.10 -0.02
CA PRO A 365 -9.51 -2.44 0.53
C PRO A 365 -8.46 -2.90 1.56
N GLN A 366 -7.30 -2.25 1.62
CA GLN A 366 -6.30 -2.53 2.66
C GLN A 366 -6.78 -2.17 4.08
N LEU A 367 -7.91 -1.46 4.23
CA LEU A 367 -8.61 -1.33 5.51
C LEU A 367 -9.01 -2.71 6.07
N MET A 368 -9.43 -3.66 5.24
CA MET A 368 -9.79 -5.03 5.68
C MET A 368 -8.61 -5.81 6.29
N GLY A 369 -7.39 -5.43 5.92
CA GLY A 369 -6.15 -5.98 6.48
C GLY A 369 -5.58 -5.22 7.67
N CYS A 370 -6.33 -4.26 8.23
CA CYS A 370 -5.98 -3.62 9.50
C CYS A 370 -6.68 -4.35 10.65
N THR A 371 -5.97 -4.52 11.76
CA THR A 371 -6.52 -5.09 13.01
C THR A 371 -7.20 -4.01 13.83
N ILE A 372 -8.37 -4.32 14.41
CA ILE A 372 -9.14 -3.36 15.21
C ILE A 372 -8.36 -3.00 16.49
N GLU A 373 -7.92 -4.02 17.23
CA GLU A 373 -7.24 -3.86 18.53
C GLU A 373 -5.86 -3.19 18.43
N GLU A 374 -5.03 -3.57 17.45
CA GLU A 374 -3.63 -3.11 17.40
C GLU A 374 -3.45 -1.85 16.54
N ARG A 375 -4.37 -1.57 15.61
CA ARG A 375 -4.24 -0.45 14.67
C ARG A 375 -5.31 0.61 14.84
N TRP A 376 -6.58 0.24 14.83
CA TRP A 376 -7.65 1.24 14.83
C TRP A 376 -7.95 1.81 16.22
N LYS A 377 -8.06 0.98 17.27
CA LYS A 377 -8.28 1.47 18.64
C LYS A 377 -7.16 2.39 19.15
N PRO A 378 -5.85 2.07 18.98
CA PRO A 378 -4.77 2.96 19.42
C PRO A 378 -4.75 4.27 18.62
N LEU A 379 -5.05 4.22 17.32
CA LEU A 379 -5.15 5.42 16.48
C LEU A 379 -6.31 6.32 16.91
N VAL A 380 -7.48 5.73 17.19
CA VAL A 380 -8.66 6.43 17.70
C VAL A 380 -8.38 7.05 19.07
N LYS A 381 -7.74 6.32 19.99
CA LYS A 381 -7.31 6.86 21.30
C LYS A 381 -6.35 8.04 21.14
N TYR A 382 -5.36 7.93 20.25
CA TYR A 382 -4.41 9.01 19.97
C TYR A 382 -5.09 10.24 19.33
N PHE A 383 -6.05 10.02 18.42
CA PHE A 383 -6.85 11.10 17.84
C PHE A 383 -7.75 11.78 18.89
N TYR A 384 -8.36 11.04 19.82
CA TYR A 384 -9.09 11.64 20.95
C TYR A 384 -8.18 12.48 21.85
N TYR A 385 -6.97 12.00 22.14
CA TYR A 385 -5.96 12.78 22.88
C TYR A 385 -5.61 14.11 22.18
N LEU A 386 -5.54 14.11 20.84
CA LEU A 386 -5.37 15.34 20.02
C LEU A 386 -6.67 16.17 19.85
N GLY A 387 -7.73 15.90 20.62
CA GLY A 387 -9.01 16.63 20.55
C GLY A 387 -9.86 16.32 19.31
N ILE A 388 -9.52 15.31 18.51
CA ILE A 388 -10.28 14.92 17.33
C ILE A 388 -11.49 14.10 17.76
N ARG A 389 -12.69 14.65 17.58
CA ARG A 389 -13.97 13.97 17.84
C ARG A 389 -14.36 13.03 16.70
N ARG A 390 -15.37 12.18 16.92
CA ARG A 390 -16.00 11.26 15.97
C ARG A 390 -16.17 11.82 14.55
N ASP A 391 -16.76 13.01 14.39
CA ASP A 391 -16.97 13.63 13.07
C ASP A 391 -15.65 14.00 12.37
N GLY A 392 -14.64 14.37 13.15
CA GLY A 392 -13.29 14.60 12.66
C GLY A 392 -12.63 13.30 12.17
N MET A 393 -12.81 12.21 12.90
CA MET A 393 -12.37 10.87 12.47
C MET A 393 -13.09 10.44 11.19
N ARG A 394 -14.41 10.60 11.11
CA ARG A 394 -15.21 10.37 9.89
C ARG A 394 -14.66 11.17 8.71
N ARG A 395 -14.38 12.47 8.89
CA ARG A 395 -13.80 13.34 7.86
C ARG A 395 -12.41 12.87 7.41
N ILE A 396 -11.54 12.47 8.34
CA ILE A 396 -10.20 11.94 8.05
C ILE A 396 -10.31 10.64 7.25
N LEU A 397 -11.15 9.71 7.71
CA LEU A 397 -11.38 8.40 7.08
C LEU A 397 -11.92 8.53 5.66
N VAL A 398 -12.94 9.37 5.44
CA VAL A 398 -13.50 9.66 4.10
C VAL A 398 -12.48 10.37 3.20
N THR A 399 -11.79 11.40 3.71
CA THR A 399 -10.90 12.23 2.88
C THR A 399 -9.61 11.48 2.52
N LYS A 400 -9.09 10.67 3.44
CA LYS A 400 -7.77 10.04 3.27
C LYS A 400 -7.64 8.74 4.10
N PRO A 401 -8.35 7.66 3.70
CA PRO A 401 -8.48 6.44 4.51
C PRO A 401 -7.17 5.72 4.81
N MET A 402 -6.15 5.89 3.97
CA MET A 402 -4.81 5.35 4.22
C MET A 402 -4.18 5.79 5.57
N ILE A 403 -4.69 6.86 6.19
CA ILE A 403 -4.27 7.28 7.54
C ILE A 403 -4.64 6.22 8.60
N PHE A 404 -5.72 5.46 8.40
CA PHE A 404 -6.12 4.34 9.24
C PHE A 404 -5.31 3.05 8.97
N CYS A 405 -4.38 3.06 8.01
CA CYS A 405 -3.51 1.93 7.69
C CYS A 405 -2.06 2.12 8.17
N VAL A 406 -1.62 3.35 8.47
CA VAL A 406 -0.23 3.67 8.84
C VAL A 406 0.02 3.53 10.34
N ASN A 407 1.28 3.29 10.72
CA ASN A 407 1.71 3.24 12.12
C ASN A 407 1.80 4.67 12.72
N ILE A 408 1.39 4.80 13.99
CA ILE A 408 1.29 6.07 14.69
C ILE A 408 2.68 6.68 14.94
N GLU A 409 3.57 5.90 15.56
CA GLU A 409 4.89 6.33 16.05
C GLU A 409 5.84 6.77 14.93
N THR A 410 5.82 6.05 13.80
CA THR A 410 6.73 6.28 12.68
C THR A 410 6.21 7.31 11.67
N ILE A 411 4.88 7.46 11.52
CA ILE A 411 4.27 8.30 10.48
C ILE A 411 3.51 9.50 11.04
N ILE A 412 2.74 9.35 12.12
CA ILE A 412 1.82 10.39 12.61
C ILE A 412 2.49 11.24 13.70
N ALA A 413 3.00 10.62 14.76
CA ALA A 413 3.62 11.28 15.90
C ALA A 413 4.78 12.24 15.51
N PRO A 414 5.68 11.92 14.55
CA PRO A 414 6.75 12.84 14.16
C PRO A 414 6.22 14.10 13.44
N LYS A 415 5.04 14.02 12.82
CA LYS A 415 4.37 15.18 12.22
C LYS A 415 3.61 16.01 13.25
N VAL A 416 3.07 15.38 14.28
CA VAL A 416 2.45 16.07 15.42
C VAL A 416 3.52 16.83 16.22
N ARG A 417 4.64 16.18 16.56
CA ARG A 417 5.81 16.82 17.16
C ARG A 417 6.29 18.00 16.33
N PHE A 418 6.44 17.83 15.01
CA PHE A 418 6.79 18.94 14.13
C PHE A 418 5.80 20.12 14.17
N LEU A 419 4.49 19.89 14.37
CA LEU A 419 3.53 20.98 14.55
C LEU A 419 3.77 21.71 15.89
N GLN A 420 4.08 20.98 16.95
CA GLN A 420 4.47 21.55 18.26
C GLN A 420 5.77 22.35 18.14
N ASP A 421 6.80 21.82 17.48
CA ASP A 421 8.11 22.44 17.25
C ASP A 421 8.00 23.81 16.53
N ILE A 422 6.99 23.99 15.67
CA ILE A 422 6.74 25.26 14.96
C ILE A 422 5.76 26.20 15.69
N GLY A 423 5.51 25.95 16.98
CA GLY A 423 4.73 26.82 17.87
C GLY A 423 3.22 26.64 17.82
N ILE A 424 2.71 25.51 17.31
CA ILE A 424 1.26 25.24 17.33
C ILE A 424 0.89 24.55 18.65
N LYS A 425 -0.02 25.19 19.40
CA LYS A 425 -0.57 24.63 20.64
C LYS A 425 -1.31 23.32 20.40
N GLU A 426 -1.23 22.41 21.36
CA GLU A 426 -1.69 21.02 21.24
C GLU A 426 -3.19 20.92 20.91
N GLU A 427 -4.02 21.79 21.49
CA GLU A 427 -5.47 21.82 21.29
C GLU A 427 -5.85 22.21 19.86
N ALA A 428 -4.97 22.94 19.15
CA ALA A 428 -5.19 23.34 17.76
C ALA A 428 -4.81 22.24 16.75
N ILE A 429 -3.95 21.28 17.14
CA ILE A 429 -3.40 20.26 16.23
C ILE A 429 -4.51 19.39 15.66
N GLY A 430 -5.44 18.90 16.49
CA GLY A 430 -6.58 18.11 16.02
C GLY A 430 -7.41 18.83 14.96
N GLY A 431 -7.68 20.12 15.17
CA GLY A 431 -8.37 20.97 14.21
C GLY A 431 -7.66 21.06 12.86
N ILE A 432 -6.33 21.18 12.85
CA ILE A 432 -5.49 21.21 11.63
C ILE A 432 -5.55 19.87 10.89
N LEU A 433 -5.38 18.76 11.60
CA LEU A 433 -5.41 17.41 11.03
C LEU A 433 -6.78 17.07 10.45
N VAL A 434 -7.86 17.46 11.12
CA VAL A 434 -9.23 17.33 10.61
C VAL A 434 -9.46 18.24 9.40
N LYS A 435 -8.98 19.50 9.42
CA LYS A 435 -9.15 20.48 8.33
C LYS A 435 -8.41 20.05 7.05
N PHE A 436 -7.21 19.48 7.18
CA PHE A 436 -6.41 19.01 6.04
C PHE A 436 -5.74 17.63 6.30
N PRO A 437 -6.51 16.53 6.27
CA PRO A 437 -6.00 15.18 6.49
C PRO A 437 -4.80 14.77 5.61
N PRO A 438 -4.69 15.20 4.33
CA PRO A 438 -3.52 14.90 3.49
C PRO A 438 -2.16 15.29 4.08
N PHE A 439 -2.10 16.22 5.04
CA PHE A 439 -0.88 16.56 5.79
C PHE A 439 -0.17 15.32 6.33
N LEU A 440 -0.91 14.37 6.91
CA LEU A 440 -0.35 13.13 7.48
C LEU A 440 0.27 12.20 6.43
N THR A 441 -0.05 12.40 5.16
CA THR A 441 0.43 11.58 4.03
C THR A 441 1.62 12.19 3.28
N TYR A 442 2.00 13.42 3.60
CA TYR A 442 3.18 14.06 3.01
C TYR A 442 4.47 13.68 3.75
N SER A 443 5.60 13.66 3.02
CA SER A 443 6.91 13.44 3.64
C SER A 443 7.28 14.64 4.50
N LEU A 444 7.60 14.40 5.78
CA LEU A 444 8.05 15.45 6.70
C LEU A 444 9.28 16.18 6.15
N TYR A 445 10.28 15.42 5.70
CA TYR A 445 11.56 15.95 5.23
C TYR A 445 11.53 16.42 3.77
N LYS A 446 10.85 15.70 2.87
CA LYS A 446 10.85 16.03 1.42
C LYS A 446 9.74 16.99 0.98
N LYS A 447 8.79 17.32 1.86
CA LYS A 447 7.62 18.14 1.50
C LYS A 447 7.24 19.16 2.57
N ILE A 448 7.06 18.75 3.82
CA ILE A 448 6.56 19.63 4.88
C ILE A 448 7.63 20.67 5.27
N ARG A 449 8.80 20.23 5.73
CA ARG A 449 9.92 21.11 6.13
C ARG A 449 10.36 22.08 5.01
N PRO A 450 10.53 21.67 3.74
CA PRO A 450 10.91 22.60 2.66
C PRO A 450 9.91 23.74 2.41
N VAL A 451 8.60 23.51 2.59
CA VAL A 451 7.60 24.58 2.48
C VAL A 451 7.70 25.54 3.66
N VAL A 452 7.85 25.04 4.88
CA VAL A 452 8.02 25.85 6.09
C VAL A 452 9.29 26.71 6.02
N ILE A 453 10.42 26.12 5.64
CA ILE A 453 11.69 26.84 5.42
C ILE A 453 11.53 27.91 4.32
N PHE A 454 10.85 27.61 3.22
CA PHE A 454 10.58 28.61 2.17
C PHE A 454 9.75 29.79 2.69
N LEU A 455 8.71 29.54 3.49
CA LEU A 455 7.86 30.60 4.07
C LEU A 455 8.68 31.54 4.96
N MET A 456 9.55 30.98 5.79
CA MET A 456 10.44 31.75 6.66
C MET A 456 11.50 32.56 5.89
N THR A 457 12.16 31.92 4.92
CA THR A 457 13.37 32.48 4.27
C THR A 457 13.07 33.37 3.08
N LYS A 458 12.18 32.93 2.17
CA LYS A 458 11.90 33.63 0.90
C LYS A 458 10.58 34.38 0.88
N ALA A 459 9.62 33.98 1.71
CA ALA A 459 8.32 34.67 1.81
C ALA A 459 8.26 35.68 2.98
N GLY A 460 9.31 35.76 3.80
CA GLY A 460 9.47 36.76 4.87
C GLY A 460 8.64 36.53 6.13
N VAL A 461 7.96 35.39 6.26
CA VAL A 461 7.17 35.04 7.45
C VAL A 461 8.12 34.89 8.65
N LYS A 462 7.82 35.53 9.77
CA LYS A 462 8.64 35.40 10.98
C LYS A 462 8.50 34.00 11.61
N GLN A 463 9.51 33.58 12.37
CA GLN A 463 9.46 32.33 13.15
C GLN A 463 8.29 32.30 14.15
N GLU A 464 7.92 33.44 14.75
CA GLU A 464 6.78 33.53 15.67
C GLU A 464 5.42 33.34 14.98
N ASP A 465 5.30 33.71 13.70
CA ASP A 465 4.06 33.63 12.92
C ASP A 465 3.87 32.29 12.19
N ILE A 466 4.90 31.44 12.10
CA ILE A 466 4.86 30.27 11.22
C ILE A 466 3.81 29.23 11.66
N GLY A 467 3.62 29.03 12.96
CA GLY A 467 2.56 28.19 13.52
C GLY A 467 1.17 28.74 13.20
N LYS A 468 0.96 30.06 13.34
CA LYS A 468 -0.26 30.77 12.94
C LYS A 468 -0.56 30.57 11.44
N VAL A 469 0.44 30.74 10.57
CA VAL A 469 0.32 30.53 9.12
C VAL A 469 -0.13 29.11 8.79
N VAL A 470 0.52 28.10 9.36
CA VAL A 470 0.20 26.67 9.09
C VAL A 470 -1.15 26.28 9.69
N ALA A 471 -1.56 26.83 10.83
CA ALA A 471 -2.88 26.58 11.41
C ALA A 471 -4.03 27.22 10.59
N LEU A 472 -3.82 28.46 10.13
CA LEU A 472 -4.79 29.18 9.31
C LEU A 472 -4.96 28.55 7.92
N ASP A 473 -3.88 28.11 7.26
CA ASP A 473 -3.96 27.46 5.94
C ASP A 473 -2.99 26.28 5.75
N PRO A 474 -3.27 25.11 6.35
CA PRO A 474 -2.40 23.93 6.23
C PRO A 474 -2.29 23.39 4.79
N GLN A 475 -3.14 23.83 3.87
CA GLN A 475 -3.07 23.46 2.46
C GLN A 475 -1.83 24.06 1.75
N LEU A 476 -1.22 25.13 2.28
CA LEU A 476 0.05 25.68 1.79
C LEU A 476 1.15 24.61 1.73
N VAL A 477 1.17 23.72 2.71
CA VAL A 477 2.12 22.59 2.81
C VAL A 477 1.99 21.63 1.61
N GLY A 478 0.82 21.59 0.96
CA GLY A 478 0.60 20.85 -0.28
C GLY A 478 1.15 21.54 -1.54
N CYS A 479 1.34 22.85 -1.55
CA CYS A 479 1.74 23.62 -2.72
C CYS A 479 3.17 23.30 -3.19
N SER A 480 3.43 23.46 -4.50
CA SER A 480 4.79 23.38 -5.03
C SER A 480 5.56 24.64 -4.66
N VAL A 481 6.72 24.50 -4.03
CA VAL A 481 7.59 25.63 -3.71
C VAL A 481 7.97 26.38 -5.00
N THR A 482 8.57 25.69 -5.96
CA THR A 482 9.06 26.28 -7.21
C THR A 482 7.94 26.71 -8.16
N LYS A 483 6.94 25.86 -8.41
CA LYS A 483 5.91 26.12 -9.43
C LYS A 483 4.75 26.99 -8.95
N LYS A 484 4.64 27.28 -7.65
CA LYS A 484 3.49 28.02 -7.09
C LYS A 484 3.88 29.08 -6.06
N LEU A 485 4.57 28.71 -4.99
CA LEU A 485 4.83 29.64 -3.89
C LEU A 485 5.87 30.71 -4.29
N ASP A 486 7.01 30.31 -4.87
CA ASP A 486 8.08 31.19 -5.35
C ASP A 486 7.59 32.16 -6.45
N VAL A 487 6.78 31.67 -7.38
CA VAL A 487 6.15 32.52 -8.43
C VAL A 487 5.21 33.56 -7.81
N SER A 488 4.43 33.17 -6.80
CA SER A 488 3.48 34.09 -6.13
C SER A 488 4.21 35.13 -5.28
N VAL A 489 5.25 34.73 -4.54
CA VAL A 489 6.11 35.65 -3.78
C VAL A 489 6.80 36.65 -4.71
N LYS A 490 7.44 36.17 -5.80
CA LYS A 490 8.08 37.05 -6.81
C LYS A 490 7.11 38.05 -7.41
N TYR A 491 5.86 37.64 -7.67
CA TYR A 491 4.83 38.56 -8.14
C TYR A 491 4.56 39.68 -7.12
N PHE A 492 4.32 39.36 -5.84
CA PHE A 492 4.07 40.40 -4.83
C PHE A 492 5.28 41.32 -4.59
N LEU A 493 6.50 40.78 -4.61
CA LEU A 493 7.72 41.60 -4.55
C LEU A 493 7.83 42.55 -5.76
N SER A 494 7.47 42.10 -6.97
CA SER A 494 7.44 42.96 -8.17
C SER A 494 6.38 44.06 -8.15
N LEU A 495 5.43 44.03 -7.21
CA LEU A 495 4.49 45.15 -7.00
C LEU A 495 5.11 46.28 -6.16
N GLY A 496 6.33 46.11 -5.65
CA GLY A 496 6.99 47.05 -4.73
C GLY A 496 6.73 46.75 -3.25
N ILE A 497 6.17 45.58 -2.90
CA ILE A 497 5.96 45.19 -1.51
C ILE A 497 7.27 44.67 -0.93
N HIS A 498 7.77 45.29 0.15
CA HIS A 498 9.00 44.84 0.81
C HIS A 498 8.86 43.45 1.46
N HIS A 499 9.96 42.69 1.51
CA HIS A 499 9.99 41.30 1.98
C HIS A 499 9.38 41.08 3.38
N ARG A 500 9.71 41.93 4.37
CA ARG A 500 9.14 41.84 5.72
C ARG A 500 7.63 42.15 5.74
N THR A 501 7.20 43.13 4.95
CA THR A 501 5.79 43.51 4.81
C THR A 501 4.97 42.39 4.17
N LEU A 502 5.50 41.75 3.12
CA LEU A 502 4.88 40.58 2.51
C LEU A 502 4.76 39.42 3.50
N GLY A 503 5.77 39.21 4.34
CA GLY A 503 5.74 38.24 5.45
C GLY A 503 4.56 38.46 6.40
N ALA A 504 4.33 39.70 6.84
CA ALA A 504 3.18 40.06 7.67
C ALA A 504 1.83 39.86 6.93
N MET A 505 1.74 40.27 5.66
CA MET A 505 0.55 40.03 4.84
C MET A 505 0.22 38.53 4.70
N ILE A 506 1.23 37.67 4.62
CA ILE A 506 1.08 36.21 4.60
C ILE A 506 0.72 35.67 5.99
N ALA A 507 1.27 36.23 7.07
CA ALA A 507 0.90 35.86 8.44
C ALA A 507 -0.59 36.07 8.71
N ASP A 508 -1.17 37.18 8.24
CA ASP A 508 -2.58 37.51 8.44
C ASP A 508 -3.52 36.89 7.39
N PHE A 509 -3.03 36.64 6.18
CA PHE A 509 -3.81 35.99 5.12
C PHE A 509 -2.99 34.98 4.29
N PRO A 510 -2.67 33.79 4.85
CA PRO A 510 -1.81 32.79 4.19
C PRO A 510 -2.31 32.33 2.81
N MET A 511 -3.63 32.33 2.63
CA MET A 511 -4.35 32.05 1.37
C MET A 511 -3.87 32.90 0.18
N LEU A 512 -3.26 34.07 0.44
CA LEU A 512 -2.68 34.98 -0.56
C LEU A 512 -1.76 34.25 -1.57
N LEU A 513 -0.94 33.30 -1.10
CA LEU A 513 0.01 32.55 -1.95
C LEU A 513 -0.64 31.44 -2.79
N ARG A 514 -1.93 31.12 -2.56
CA ARG A 514 -2.63 30.03 -3.28
C ARG A 514 -3.48 30.52 -4.45
N TYR A 515 -3.98 31.76 -4.43
CA TYR A 515 -4.75 32.33 -5.54
C TYR A 515 -4.02 32.29 -6.88
N ASN A 516 -4.73 32.05 -7.98
CA ASN A 516 -4.11 32.10 -9.30
C ASN A 516 -3.72 33.54 -9.67
N LEU A 517 -2.51 33.74 -10.20
CA LEU A 517 -1.99 35.07 -10.55
C LEU A 517 -2.83 35.71 -11.66
N ASP A 518 -3.39 34.91 -12.57
CA ASP A 518 -4.27 35.37 -13.65
C ASP A 518 -5.56 36.01 -13.11
N ILE A 519 -5.98 35.64 -11.88
CA ILE A 519 -7.14 36.22 -11.18
C ILE A 519 -6.72 37.41 -10.31
N LEU A 520 -5.49 37.39 -9.77
CA LEU A 520 -4.96 38.49 -8.96
C LEU A 520 -4.61 39.72 -9.80
N ARG A 521 -4.02 39.53 -10.99
CA ARG A 521 -3.54 40.61 -11.86
C ARG A 521 -4.66 41.58 -12.27
N PRO A 522 -5.82 41.15 -12.79
CA PRO A 522 -6.93 42.06 -13.09
C PRO A 522 -7.41 42.84 -11.86
N LYS A 523 -7.54 42.19 -10.70
CA LYS A 523 -7.93 42.85 -9.45
C LYS A 523 -6.93 43.93 -9.01
N TYR A 524 -5.63 43.67 -9.14
CA TYR A 524 -4.60 44.66 -8.85
C TYR A 524 -4.60 45.82 -9.85
N ILE A 525 -4.74 45.53 -11.15
CA ILE A 525 -4.84 46.53 -12.20
C ILE A 525 -6.06 47.44 -11.95
N TYR A 526 -7.21 46.88 -11.62
CA TYR A 526 -8.42 47.64 -11.29
C TYR A 526 -8.19 48.56 -10.08
N LEU A 527 -7.57 48.04 -9.01
CA LEU A 527 -7.27 48.82 -7.80
C LEU A 527 -6.37 50.03 -8.09
N ARG A 528 -5.32 49.85 -8.91
CA ARG A 528 -4.32 50.89 -9.19
C ARG A 528 -4.73 51.85 -10.30
N ARG A 529 -5.35 51.36 -11.38
CA ARG A 529 -5.69 52.16 -12.58
C ARG A 529 -7.12 52.69 -12.59
N THR A 530 -8.09 51.98 -12.01
CA THR A 530 -9.51 52.36 -12.08
C THR A 530 -10.03 52.92 -10.76
N MET A 531 -9.62 52.35 -9.62
CA MET A 531 -9.94 52.89 -8.29
C MET A 531 -8.91 53.92 -7.79
N VAL A 532 -7.79 54.07 -8.51
CA VAL A 532 -6.67 55.01 -8.23
C VAL A 532 -6.18 54.94 -6.77
N ARG A 533 -6.13 53.72 -6.19
CA ARG A 533 -5.73 53.53 -4.78
C ARG A 533 -4.24 53.34 -4.61
N PRO A 534 -3.63 53.80 -3.50
CA PRO A 534 -2.23 53.52 -3.19
C PRO A 534 -2.01 52.02 -2.93
N LEU A 535 -0.79 51.53 -3.13
CA LEU A 535 -0.41 50.14 -2.77
C LEU A 535 -0.62 49.87 -1.27
N ARG A 536 -0.54 50.90 -0.43
CA ARG A 536 -0.78 50.84 1.02
C ARG A 536 -2.16 50.26 1.38
N ASP A 537 -3.22 50.62 0.66
CA ASP A 537 -4.57 50.08 0.89
C ASP A 537 -4.61 48.55 0.76
N LEU A 538 -3.79 47.99 -0.16
CA LEU A 538 -3.67 46.55 -0.36
C LEU A 538 -2.83 45.86 0.73
N ILE A 539 -1.80 46.55 1.22
CA ILE A 539 -0.96 46.06 2.32
C ILE A 539 -1.78 46.00 3.62
N GLU A 540 -2.56 47.04 3.91
CA GLU A 540 -3.46 47.10 5.08
C GLU A 540 -4.66 46.14 4.96
N PHE A 541 -5.06 45.76 3.74
CA PHE A 541 -6.15 44.81 3.50
C PHE A 541 -5.85 43.77 2.40
N PRO A 542 -4.96 42.78 2.65
CA PRO A 542 -4.59 41.76 1.66
C PRO A 542 -5.78 40.89 1.21
N ARG A 543 -6.81 40.81 2.07
CA ARG A 543 -8.08 40.13 1.83
C ARG A 543 -8.88 40.75 0.68
N TYR A 544 -8.53 41.95 0.19
CA TYR A 544 -9.02 42.52 -1.08
C TYR A 544 -9.11 41.47 -2.20
N PHE A 545 -8.06 40.66 -2.38
CA PHE A 545 -8.00 39.66 -3.43
C PHE A 545 -9.00 38.50 -3.30
N SER A 546 -9.59 38.30 -2.12
CA SER A 546 -10.58 37.24 -1.88
C SER A 546 -11.97 37.54 -2.44
N TYR A 547 -12.32 38.82 -2.64
CA TYR A 547 -13.62 39.23 -3.16
C TYR A 547 -13.69 39.13 -4.69
N SER A 548 -14.87 38.90 -5.25
CA SER A 548 -15.07 38.88 -6.71
C SER A 548 -14.82 40.26 -7.32
N LEU A 549 -14.21 40.29 -8.50
CA LEU A 549 -13.97 41.54 -9.23
C LEU A 549 -15.28 42.10 -9.76
N GLU A 550 -15.98 41.29 -10.56
CA GLU A 550 -17.24 41.66 -11.23
C GLU A 550 -18.41 41.81 -10.25
N ASP A 551 -18.55 40.90 -9.29
CA ASP A 551 -19.78 40.83 -8.46
C ASP A 551 -19.72 41.71 -7.20
N ARG A 552 -18.53 42.15 -6.76
CA ARG A 552 -18.39 42.89 -5.49
C ARG A 552 -17.45 44.09 -5.53
N ILE A 553 -16.26 43.98 -6.12
CA ILE A 553 -15.31 45.10 -6.18
C ILE A 553 -15.83 46.21 -7.12
N ILE A 554 -16.17 45.85 -8.37
CA ILE A 554 -16.66 46.81 -9.38
C ILE A 554 -18.00 47.47 -8.99
N PRO A 555 -19.05 46.73 -8.55
CA PRO A 555 -20.35 47.34 -8.26
C PRO A 555 -20.29 48.29 -7.07
N ARG A 556 -19.65 47.86 -5.96
CA ARG A 556 -19.48 48.72 -4.79
C ARG A 556 -18.59 49.93 -5.09
N HIS A 557 -17.61 49.82 -5.98
CA HIS A 557 -16.81 50.96 -6.41
C HIS A 557 -17.65 51.99 -7.19
N LYS A 558 -18.48 51.52 -8.14
CA LYS A 558 -19.40 52.38 -8.90
C LYS A 558 -20.41 53.09 -7.99
N ILE A 559 -20.94 52.41 -6.96
CA ILE A 559 -21.84 53.02 -5.97
C ILE A 559 -21.13 54.13 -5.18
N LEU A 560 -19.89 53.90 -4.72
CA LEU A 560 -19.11 54.92 -4.01
C LEU A 560 -18.79 56.14 -4.90
N VAL A 561 -18.38 55.91 -6.15
CA VAL A 561 -18.08 56.99 -7.11
C VAL A 561 -19.31 57.81 -7.45
N SER A 562 -20.45 57.17 -7.78
CA SER A 562 -21.71 57.88 -8.08
C SER A 562 -22.21 58.73 -6.91
N ASN A 563 -22.02 58.25 -5.68
CA ASN A 563 -22.36 59.01 -4.48
C ASN A 563 -21.26 59.98 -4.01
N ARG A 564 -20.12 60.10 -4.71
CA ARG A 564 -18.94 60.91 -4.34
C ARG A 564 -18.41 60.64 -2.92
N ILE A 565 -18.34 59.36 -2.53
CA ILE A 565 -17.87 58.91 -1.21
C ILE A 565 -16.62 58.05 -1.37
N ASN A 566 -15.72 58.12 -0.40
CA ASN A 566 -14.53 57.26 -0.33
C ASN A 566 -14.48 56.53 1.02
N PHE A 567 -14.41 55.19 0.98
CA PHE A 567 -14.15 54.35 2.15
C PHE A 567 -12.84 53.57 2.00
N LYS A 568 -12.21 53.21 3.13
CA LYS A 568 -11.14 52.19 3.17
C LYS A 568 -11.66 50.83 2.67
N LEU A 569 -10.81 50.06 1.99
CA LEU A 569 -11.20 48.78 1.36
C LEU A 569 -11.88 47.79 2.33
N ARG A 570 -11.47 47.76 3.61
CA ARG A 570 -12.12 46.94 4.65
C ARG A 570 -13.61 47.26 4.82
N TYR A 571 -13.97 48.55 4.84
CA TYR A 571 -15.35 49.00 5.04
C TYR A 571 -16.19 48.87 3.77
N MET A 572 -15.56 49.02 2.60
CA MET A 572 -16.18 48.81 1.30
C MET A 572 -16.52 47.33 1.04
N LEU A 573 -15.65 46.38 1.40
CA LEU A 573 -15.73 44.99 0.91
C LEU A 573 -16.12 43.94 1.96
N ALA A 574 -15.83 44.16 3.25
CA ALA A 574 -16.01 43.13 4.27
C ALA A 574 -17.45 43.02 4.82
N SER A 575 -18.26 44.08 4.71
CA SER A 575 -19.66 44.08 5.15
C SER A 575 -20.59 43.36 4.18
N THR A 576 -21.79 42.99 4.64
CA THR A 576 -22.90 42.57 3.78
C THR A 576 -23.36 43.73 2.89
N ASP A 577 -24.24 43.46 1.94
CA ASP A 577 -24.71 44.47 0.98
C ASP A 577 -25.68 45.46 1.66
N GLU A 578 -26.46 45.02 2.65
CA GLU A 578 -27.34 45.88 3.48
C GLU A 578 -26.51 46.87 4.31
N VAL A 579 -25.54 46.35 5.07
CA VAL A 579 -24.64 47.18 5.92
C VAL A 579 -23.75 48.10 5.09
N PHE A 580 -23.37 47.68 3.87
CA PHE A 580 -22.69 48.55 2.92
C PHE A 580 -23.60 49.69 2.45
N ASN A 581 -24.82 49.38 2.00
CA ASN A 581 -25.78 50.36 1.53
C ASN A 581 -26.18 51.36 2.62
N GLN A 582 -26.42 50.89 3.85
CA GLN A 582 -26.70 51.74 5.01
C GLN A 582 -25.57 52.75 5.24
N ARG A 583 -24.31 52.30 5.29
CA ARG A 583 -23.14 53.20 5.44
C ARG A 583 -23.02 54.22 4.31
N VAL A 584 -23.38 53.84 3.08
CA VAL A 584 -23.42 54.77 1.95
C VAL A 584 -24.49 55.83 2.19
N GLN A 585 -25.72 55.46 2.58
CA GLN A 585 -26.78 56.42 2.89
C GLN A 585 -26.40 57.36 4.04
N GLU A 586 -25.92 56.83 5.16
CA GLU A 586 -25.44 57.63 6.30
C GLU A 586 -24.34 58.63 5.89
N ALA A 587 -23.46 58.25 4.97
CA ALA A 587 -22.41 59.13 4.45
C ALA A 587 -22.93 60.16 3.42
N VAL A 588 -23.91 59.81 2.59
CA VAL A 588 -24.62 60.76 1.71
C VAL A 588 -25.35 61.80 2.55
N GLU A 589 -26.12 61.38 3.55
CA GLU A 589 -26.84 62.27 4.45
C GLU A 589 -25.90 63.15 5.27
N ARG A 590 -24.82 62.60 5.82
CA ARG A 590 -23.83 63.39 6.59
C ARG A 590 -23.23 64.49 5.73
N ARG A 591 -22.92 64.21 4.45
CA ARG A 591 -22.49 65.25 3.51
C ARG A 591 -23.61 66.26 3.24
N ARG A 592 -24.84 65.80 2.97
CA ARG A 592 -25.99 66.70 2.72
C ARG A 592 -26.26 67.64 3.90
N ARG A 593 -26.16 67.17 5.15
CA ARG A 593 -26.28 68.01 6.36
C ARG A 593 -25.17 69.08 6.44
N PHE A 594 -23.94 68.71 6.08
CA PHE A 594 -22.80 69.64 6.01
C PHE A 594 -22.97 70.68 4.89
N GLU A 595 -23.40 70.26 3.69
CA GLU A 595 -23.68 71.13 2.54
C GLU A 595 -24.83 72.13 2.79
N LEU A 596 -25.75 71.81 3.70
CA LEU A 596 -26.88 72.67 4.09
C LEU A 596 -26.57 73.67 5.24
N GLY A 597 -25.31 73.77 5.68
CA GLY A 597 -24.86 74.85 6.58
C GLY A 597 -25.11 74.65 8.07
N GLY A 598 -25.41 73.43 8.53
CA GLY A 598 -25.62 73.13 9.94
C GLY A 598 -24.35 73.24 10.79
N LYS A 599 -24.16 74.39 11.46
CA LYS A 599 -23.36 74.49 12.68
C LYS A 599 -24.22 74.02 13.87
N ASP A 600 -24.08 72.76 14.24
CA ASP A 600 -24.45 72.27 15.57
C ASP A 600 -23.21 71.71 16.26
N ASP A 601 -22.55 72.56 17.04
CA ASP A 601 -21.53 72.16 18.00
C ASP A 601 -22.20 71.43 19.17
N ASN A 602 -22.56 70.15 18.99
CA ASN A 602 -22.68 69.14 20.04
C ASN A 602 -23.05 67.77 19.48
N LEU A 603 -22.06 66.88 19.33
CA LEU A 603 -22.30 65.43 19.25
C LEU A 603 -21.11 64.68 19.85
N SER A 604 -21.41 63.90 20.88
CA SER A 604 -20.45 63.11 21.66
C SER A 604 -19.58 62.19 20.79
N HIS A 605 -18.29 62.10 21.11
CA HIS A 605 -17.37 61.14 20.51
C HIS A 605 -17.91 59.69 20.56
N SER A 606 -18.23 59.15 19.39
CA SER A 606 -18.29 57.71 19.15
C SER A 606 -17.36 57.38 17.97
N ASP A 607 -16.29 56.63 18.23
CA ASP A 607 -15.20 56.43 17.28
C ASP A 607 -15.59 55.63 16.02
N THR A 608 -15.76 56.32 14.89
CA THR A 608 -15.65 55.72 13.55
C THR A 608 -14.83 56.62 12.61
N PRO A 609 -13.53 56.35 12.39
CA PRO A 609 -12.72 57.12 11.45
C PRO A 609 -12.91 56.68 9.99
N ASP A 610 -12.63 57.62 9.07
CA ASP A 610 -12.43 57.46 7.62
C ASP A 610 -13.67 57.42 6.69
N ALA A 611 -14.48 58.47 6.73
CA ALA A 611 -15.29 58.91 5.58
C ALA A 611 -14.93 60.36 5.21
N ALA A 612 -13.82 60.55 4.49
CA ALA A 612 -13.39 61.88 4.04
C ALA A 612 -14.16 62.30 2.76
N PRO A 613 -14.70 63.54 2.70
CA PRO A 613 -15.24 64.09 1.46
C PRO A 613 -14.11 64.34 0.44
N VAL A 614 -14.36 64.04 -0.84
CA VAL A 614 -13.35 64.19 -1.90
C VAL A 614 -13.42 65.59 -2.49
N THR A 615 -12.41 66.42 -2.24
CA THR A 615 -12.15 67.64 -2.99
C THR A 615 -11.47 67.31 -4.33
N LEU A 616 -12.24 67.35 -5.40
CA LEU A 616 -11.75 67.29 -6.78
C LEU A 616 -11.18 68.66 -7.17
N ASN A 617 -9.88 68.89 -6.92
CA ASN A 617 -9.13 70.03 -7.47
C ASN A 617 -7.60 69.80 -7.39
N SER A 618 -7.04 68.99 -8.29
CA SER A 618 -5.59 69.00 -8.68
C SER A 618 -5.23 67.95 -9.76
N CYS A 619 -6.07 67.74 -10.79
CA CYS A 619 -5.77 66.81 -11.90
C CYS A 619 -6.26 67.34 -13.28
N LEU A 620 -6.16 68.65 -13.48
CA LEU A 620 -6.16 69.31 -14.79
C LEU A 620 -5.16 70.47 -14.69
N ASP A 621 -3.86 70.14 -14.79
CA ASP A 621 -2.77 71.00 -15.28
C ASP A 621 -1.41 70.39 -14.92
N LYS A 622 -0.83 69.65 -15.87
CA LYS A 622 0.55 69.76 -16.38
C LYS A 622 0.84 68.58 -17.32
N ASN A 623 1.51 68.91 -18.42
CA ASN A 623 1.89 68.01 -19.53
C ASN A 623 2.82 66.88 -19.08
#